data_AF-A0A535GFT1-F1
#
_entry.id   AF-A0A535GFT1-F1
#
_cell.length_a   1.000
_cell.length_b   1.000
_cell.length_c   1.000
_cell.angle_alpha   90.00
_cell.angle_beta   90.00
_cell.angle_gamma   90.00
#
_symmetry.space_group_name_H-M   'P 1'
#
loop_
_entity.id
_entity.type
_entity.pdbx_description
1 polymer ?
#
loop_
_entity_poly.entity_id
_entity_poly.type
_entity_poly.pdbx_seq_one_letter_code
_entity_poly.pdbx_strand_id
1 'polypeptide(L)'
;MSDLAMAVLAEMRDNAFKAIAHAERGGDAWHEDELIVDAVAMRVRQVTELAKHSFPEDERPSYPQVPWDQLARARDFYTHHYRRLDADRLRVTVEGELRDLLRALDSLDLPDFED
;
A
#
# COMPACT_ATOMS: atom_id res chain seq x y z
N MET A 1 6.64 3.62 -20.08
CA MET A 1 5.59 3.24 -19.12
C MET A 1 4.33 3.02 -19.90
N SER A 2 3.74 1.83 -19.83
CA SER A 2 2.42 1.60 -20.43
C SER A 2 1.32 2.35 -19.68
N ASP A 3 0.18 2.59 -20.33
CA ASP A 3 -1.00 3.17 -19.68
C ASP A 3 -1.47 2.32 -18.48
N LEU A 4 -1.34 0.99 -18.58
CA LEU A 4 -1.63 0.08 -17.50
C LEU A 4 -0.68 0.28 -16.30
N ALA A 5 0.63 0.37 -16.55
CA ALA A 5 1.60 0.62 -15.48
C ALA A 5 1.36 1.97 -14.80
N MET A 6 1.02 3.03 -15.56
CA MET A 6 0.64 4.33 -15.01
C MET A 6 -0.56 4.22 -14.08
N ALA A 7 -1.65 3.62 -14.57
CA ALA A 7 -2.89 3.50 -13.81
C ALA A 7 -2.67 2.70 -12.52
N VAL A 8 -1.95 1.58 -12.58
CA VAL A 8 -1.67 0.75 -11.41
C VAL A 8 -0.81 1.48 -10.38
N LEU A 9 0.23 2.20 -10.81
CA LEU A 9 1.07 2.99 -9.89
C LEU A 9 0.30 4.15 -9.26
N ALA A 10 -0.57 4.82 -10.03
CA ALA A 10 -1.45 5.88 -9.52
C ALA A 10 -2.43 5.34 -8.47
N GLU A 11 -3.04 4.18 -8.72
CA GLU A 11 -3.95 3.51 -7.77
C GLU A 11 -3.22 3.04 -6.51
N MET A 12 -1.99 2.51 -6.66
CA MET A 12 -1.13 2.16 -5.52
C MET A 12 -0.82 3.39 -4.65
N ARG A 13 -0.52 4.53 -5.28
CA ARG A 13 -0.24 5.80 -4.59
C ARG A 13 -1.46 6.28 -3.81
N ASP A 14 -2.62 6.28 -4.44
CA ASP A 14 -3.88 6.70 -3.82
C ASP A 14 -4.26 5.80 -2.63
N ASN A 15 -4.15 4.47 -2.77
CA ASN A 15 -4.42 3.57 -1.65
C ASN A 15 -3.40 3.71 -0.51
N ALA A 16 -2.12 3.91 -0.81
CA ALA A 16 -1.10 4.18 0.21
C ALA A 16 -1.42 5.48 0.97
N PHE A 17 -1.78 6.54 0.25
CA PHE A 17 -2.21 7.81 0.84
C PHE A 17 -3.46 7.63 1.73
N LYS A 18 -4.52 6.98 1.22
CA LYS A 18 -5.76 6.72 1.97
C LYS A 18 -5.49 5.93 3.26
N ALA A 19 -4.63 4.91 3.22
CA ALA A 19 -4.27 4.14 4.42
C ALA A 19 -3.59 5.01 5.49
N ILE A 20 -2.62 5.84 5.08
CA ILE A 20 -1.92 6.77 5.97
C ILE A 20 -2.89 7.78 6.55
N ALA A 21 -3.78 8.36 5.74
CA ALA A 21 -4.77 9.33 6.18
C ALA A 21 -5.78 8.73 7.19
N HIS A 22 -6.18 7.47 6.99
CA HIS A 22 -7.05 6.76 7.94
C HIS A 22 -6.36 6.57 9.30
N ALA A 23 -5.10 6.12 9.30
CA ALA A 23 -4.31 5.98 10.52
C ALA A 23 -4.12 7.33 11.24
N GLU A 24 -3.78 8.39 10.51
CA GLU A 24 -3.60 9.73 11.07
C GLU A 24 -4.90 10.28 11.69
N ARG A 25 -6.05 10.01 11.07
CA ARG A 25 -7.36 10.38 11.61
C ARG A 25 -7.68 9.66 12.93
N GLY A 26 -7.15 8.45 13.14
CA GLY A 26 -7.30 7.70 14.39
C GLY A 26 -6.34 8.10 15.51
N GLY A 27 -5.33 8.93 15.21
CA GLY A 27 -4.30 9.35 16.17
C GLY A 27 -3.38 8.21 16.64
N ASP A 28 -2.58 8.45 17.68
CA ASP A 28 -1.52 7.54 18.12
C ASP A 28 -1.99 6.12 18.51
N ALA A 29 -3.28 5.99 18.89
CA ALA A 29 -3.91 4.74 19.30
C ALA A 29 -4.84 4.14 18.22
N TRP A 30 -4.73 4.57 16.95
CA TRP A 30 -5.64 4.12 15.89
C TRP A 30 -5.70 2.59 15.72
N HIS A 31 -4.60 1.89 16.01
CA HIS A 31 -4.46 0.44 15.93
C HIS A 31 -5.30 -0.32 16.99
N GLU A 32 -5.89 0.39 17.95
CA GLU A 32 -6.85 -0.14 18.92
C GLU A 32 -8.32 0.03 18.45
N ASP A 33 -8.57 0.85 17.43
CA ASP A 33 -9.89 1.06 16.83
C ASP A 33 -10.11 0.11 15.65
N GLU A 34 -10.98 -0.88 15.84
CA GLU A 34 -11.28 -1.92 14.84
C GLU A 34 -11.75 -1.35 13.50
N LEU A 35 -12.53 -0.25 13.51
CA LEU A 35 -13.01 0.37 12.28
C LEU A 35 -11.86 0.99 11.48
N ILE A 36 -10.94 1.66 12.17
CA ILE A 36 -9.79 2.29 11.53
C ILE A 36 -8.81 1.23 11.05
N VAL A 37 -8.56 0.20 11.86
CA VAL A 37 -7.74 -0.95 11.50
C VAL A 37 -8.26 -1.61 10.21
N ASP A 38 -9.57 -1.87 10.12
CA ASP A 38 -10.19 -2.44 8.91
C ASP A 38 -10.06 -1.53 7.69
N ALA A 39 -10.27 -0.23 7.84
CA ALA A 39 -10.11 0.73 6.75
C ALA A 39 -8.66 0.78 6.25
N VAL A 40 -7.68 0.85 7.17
CA VAL A 40 -6.26 0.87 6.85
C VAL A 40 -5.83 -0.44 6.17
N ALA A 41 -6.25 -1.58 6.72
CA ALA A 41 -5.89 -2.90 6.22
C ALA A 41 -6.42 -3.15 4.82
N MET A 42 -7.65 -2.72 4.53
CA MET A 42 -8.23 -2.79 3.19
C MET A 42 -7.36 -2.06 2.17
N ARG A 43 -6.89 -0.86 2.51
CA ARG A 43 -6.03 -0.06 1.62
C ARG A 43 -4.65 -0.69 1.44
N VAL A 44 -4.01 -1.15 2.51
CA VAL A 44 -2.74 -1.89 2.41
C VAL A 44 -2.89 -3.14 1.55
N ARG A 45 -3.98 -3.89 1.73
CA ARG A 45 -4.28 -5.06 0.90
C ARG A 45 -4.37 -4.67 -0.57
N GLN A 46 -5.10 -3.60 -0.91
CA GLN A 46 -5.24 -3.14 -2.29
C GLN A 46 -3.87 -2.80 -2.91
N VAL A 47 -3.02 -2.05 -2.21
CA VAL A 47 -1.65 -1.75 -2.67
C VAL A 47 -0.87 -3.03 -2.99
N THR A 48 -0.92 -4.02 -2.09
CA THR A 48 -0.17 -5.27 -2.27
C THR A 48 -0.74 -6.17 -3.36
N GLU A 49 -2.06 -6.15 -3.56
CA GLU A 49 -2.72 -6.92 -4.62
C GLU A 49 -2.38 -6.33 -6.00
N LEU A 50 -2.44 -5.00 -6.14
CA LEU A 50 -2.05 -4.28 -7.34
C LEU A 50 -0.59 -4.56 -7.73
N ALA A 51 0.32 -4.45 -6.77
CA ALA A 51 1.74 -4.71 -7.00
C ALA A 51 2.01 -6.15 -7.46
N LYS A 52 1.32 -7.12 -6.86
CA LYS A 52 1.56 -8.54 -7.12
C LYS A 52 0.91 -9.03 -8.42
N HIS A 53 -0.32 -8.58 -8.72
CA HIS A 53 -1.15 -9.19 -9.77
C HIS A 53 -1.53 -8.26 -10.91
N SER A 54 -1.57 -6.94 -10.68
CA SER A 54 -2.03 -5.98 -11.70
C SER A 54 -0.88 -5.29 -12.43
N PHE A 55 0.26 -5.09 -11.76
CA PHE A 55 1.41 -4.43 -12.36
C PHE A 55 2.15 -5.33 -13.38
N PRO A 56 2.45 -4.85 -14.60
CA PRO A 56 3.18 -5.63 -15.61
C PRO A 56 4.57 -6.06 -15.13
N GLU A 57 4.82 -7.37 -15.05
CA GLU A 57 6.06 -7.90 -14.47
C GLU A 57 7.31 -7.49 -15.26
N ASP A 58 7.21 -7.40 -16.58
CA ASP A 58 8.25 -6.97 -17.50
C ASP A 58 8.62 -5.49 -17.35
N GLU A 59 7.74 -4.66 -16.78
CA GLU A 59 8.00 -3.25 -16.52
C GLU A 59 8.62 -3.00 -15.14
N ARG A 60 8.59 -3.95 -14.20
CA ARG A 60 9.13 -3.80 -12.83
C ARG A 60 10.59 -3.32 -12.78
N PRO A 61 11.51 -3.80 -13.65
CA PRO A 61 12.89 -3.32 -13.67
C PRO A 61 13.03 -1.81 -13.94
N SER A 62 12.01 -1.17 -14.52
CA SER A 62 12.00 0.28 -14.77
C SER A 62 11.65 1.10 -13.51
N TYR A 63 11.20 0.46 -12.43
CA TYR A 63 10.82 1.11 -11.17
C TYR A 63 11.54 0.46 -9.98
N PRO A 64 12.88 0.54 -9.92
CA PRO A 64 13.65 -0.09 -8.85
C PRO A 64 13.40 0.53 -7.46
N GLN A 65 12.81 1.73 -7.40
CA GLN A 65 12.40 2.38 -6.16
C GLN A 65 11.17 1.76 -5.52
N VAL A 66 10.38 1.00 -6.28
CA VAL A 66 9.22 0.27 -5.75
C VAL A 66 9.68 -1.09 -5.22
N PRO A 67 9.42 -1.45 -3.96
CA PRO A 67 9.93 -2.67 -3.34
C PRO A 67 9.06 -3.89 -3.72
N TRP A 68 9.02 -4.25 -4.99
CA TRP A 68 8.15 -5.28 -5.57
C TRP A 68 8.10 -6.59 -4.78
N ASP A 69 9.27 -7.15 -4.45
CA ASP A 69 9.36 -8.42 -3.72
C ASP A 69 8.81 -8.32 -2.29
N GLN A 70 8.98 -7.16 -1.66
CA GLN A 70 8.48 -6.93 -0.30
C GLN A 70 6.96 -6.81 -0.32
N LEU A 71 6.39 -6.11 -1.31
CA LEU A 71 4.94 -6.00 -1.51
C LEU A 71 4.30 -7.35 -1.80
N ALA A 72 4.95 -8.19 -2.62
CA ALA A 72 4.47 -9.54 -2.90
C ALA A 72 4.45 -10.43 -1.64
N ARG A 73 5.48 -10.34 -0.78
CA ARG A 73 5.52 -11.04 0.51
C ARG A 73 4.48 -10.49 1.50
N ALA A 74 4.30 -9.17 1.55
CA ALA A 74 3.31 -8.52 2.39
C ALA A 74 1.89 -8.96 2.02
N ARG A 75 1.58 -9.08 0.72
CA ARG A 75 0.30 -9.62 0.22
C ARG A 75 0.00 -10.99 0.85
N ASP A 76 0.97 -11.89 0.84
CA ASP A 76 0.79 -13.24 1.34
C ASP A 76 0.65 -13.25 2.87
N PHE A 77 1.40 -12.40 3.58
CA PHE A 77 1.26 -12.21 5.02
C PHE A 77 -0.15 -11.74 5.41
N TYR A 78 -0.64 -10.63 4.85
CA TYR A 78 -1.93 -10.03 5.22
C TYR A 78 -3.12 -10.87 4.82
N THR A 79 -2.99 -11.71 3.78
CA THR A 79 -4.03 -12.66 3.39
C THR A 79 -4.25 -13.75 4.45
N HIS A 80 -3.22 -14.09 5.22
CA HIS A 80 -3.24 -15.25 6.13
C HIS A 80 -3.33 -14.90 7.63
N HIS A 81 -2.94 -13.69 8.07
CA HIS A 81 -2.68 -13.43 9.50
C HIS A 81 -3.52 -12.34 10.19
N TYR A 82 -4.38 -11.60 9.48
CA TYR A 82 -4.98 -10.31 9.90
C TYR A 82 -5.72 -10.17 11.28
N ARG A 83 -5.96 -11.21 12.08
CA ARG A 83 -7.07 -11.21 13.07
C ARG A 83 -6.89 -10.55 14.45
N ARG A 84 -5.69 -10.29 14.99
CA ARG A 84 -5.53 -9.48 16.24
C ARG A 84 -4.09 -9.15 16.61
N LEU A 85 -3.17 -10.10 16.39
CA LEU A 85 -1.72 -9.88 16.52
C LEU A 85 -1.19 -8.93 15.43
N ASP A 86 -1.97 -8.75 14.37
CA ASP A 86 -1.56 -8.08 13.14
C ASP A 86 -1.84 -6.58 13.12
N ALA A 87 -2.61 -6.03 14.07
CA ALA A 87 -2.84 -4.58 14.15
C ALA A 87 -1.53 -3.83 14.46
N ASP A 88 -0.70 -4.35 15.38
CA ASP A 88 0.63 -3.82 15.66
C ASP A 88 1.56 -3.93 14.45
N ARG A 89 1.49 -5.04 13.70
CA ARG A 89 2.27 -5.20 12.47
C ARG A 89 1.81 -4.23 11.38
N LEU A 90 0.50 -4.07 11.22
CA LEU A 90 -0.11 -3.10 10.31
C LEU A 90 0.32 -1.68 10.67
N ARG A 91 0.40 -1.36 11.96
CA ARG A 91 0.96 -0.10 12.45
C ARG A 91 2.39 0.13 11.97
N VAL A 92 3.28 -0.84 12.20
CA VAL A 92 4.68 -0.76 11.73
C VAL A 92 4.74 -0.58 10.21
N THR A 93 3.90 -1.28 9.46
CA THR A 93 3.86 -1.16 8.00
C THR A 93 3.40 0.22 7.56
N VAL A 94 2.36 0.78 8.15
CA VAL A 94 1.84 2.12 7.79
C VAL A 94 2.80 3.24 8.20
N GLU A 95 3.42 3.12 9.38
CA GLU A 95 4.33 4.15 9.90
C GLU A 95 5.70 4.14 9.22
N GLY A 96 6.10 3.02 8.60
CA GLY A 96 7.38 2.87 7.90
C GLY A 96 7.20 2.55 6.41
N GLU A 97 7.10 1.25 6.10
CA GLU A 97 7.16 0.67 4.75
C GLU A 97 6.22 1.38 3.75
N LEU A 98 5.00 1.70 4.17
CA LEU A 98 3.99 2.34 3.30
C LEU A 98 4.28 3.82 3.05
N ARG A 99 4.83 4.55 4.03
CA ARG A 99 5.25 5.94 3.85
C ARG A 99 6.46 6.03 2.91
N ASP A 100 7.37 5.07 3.01
CA ASP A 100 8.51 4.97 2.08
C ASP A 100 8.04 4.66 0.66
N LEU A 101 7.07 3.73 0.50
CA LEU A 101 6.44 3.49 -0.79
C LEU A 101 5.75 4.74 -1.34
N LEU A 102 4.96 5.46 -0.52
CA LEU A 102 4.28 6.67 -0.95
C LEU A 102 5.27 7.71 -1.47
N ARG A 103 6.38 7.95 -0.75
CA ARG A 103 7.45 8.85 -1.21
C ARG A 103 8.06 8.41 -2.54
N ALA A 104 8.27 7.10 -2.72
CA ALA A 104 8.80 6.56 -3.97
C ALA A 104 7.81 6.78 -5.14
N LEU A 105 6.51 6.62 -4.90
CA LEU A 105 5.46 6.86 -5.89
C LEU A 105 5.25 8.35 -6.17
N ASP A 106 5.35 9.22 -5.17
CA ASP A 106 5.26 10.69 -5.32
C ASP A 106 6.42 11.27 -6.13
N SER A 107 7.56 10.55 -6.19
CA SER A 107 8.69 10.94 -7.05
C SER A 107 8.45 10.69 -8.54
N LEU A 108 7.38 9.97 -8.88
CA LEU A 108 6.99 9.66 -10.25
C LEU A 108 5.94 10.67 -10.75
N ASP A 109 6.03 11.02 -12.04
CA ASP A 109 5.03 11.83 -12.73
C ASP A 109 3.80 10.96 -13.07
N LEU A 110 2.99 10.67 -12.03
CA LEU A 110 1.79 9.85 -12.12
C LEU A 110 0.52 10.72 -12.12
N PRO A 111 -0.48 10.39 -12.96
CA PRO A 111 -1.77 11.07 -12.93
C PRO A 111 -2.49 10.80 -11.60
N ASP A 112 -3.44 11.66 -11.25
CA ASP A 112 -4.40 11.34 -10.18
C ASP A 112 -5.19 10.07 -10.55
N PHE A 113 -5.48 9.26 -9.54
CA PHE A 113 -6.29 8.07 -9.72
C PHE A 113 -7.78 8.47 -9.67
N GLU A 114 -8.49 8.25 -10.78
CA GLU A 114 -9.93 8.41 -10.86
C GLU A 114 -10.58 7.02 -10.72
N ASP A 115 -11.30 6.79 -9.61
CA ASP A 115 -12.05 5.56 -9.28
C ASP A 115 -13.14 5.23 -10.33
#